data_AF-A0A958A048-F1
#
_entry.id   AF-A0A958A048-F1
#
_cell.length_a   1.000
_cell.length_b   1.000
_cell.length_c   1.000
_cell.angle_alpha   90.00
_cell.angle_beta   90.00
_cell.angle_gamma   90.00
#
_symmetry.space_group_name_H-M   'P 1'
#
loop_
_entity.id
_entity.type
_entity.pdbx_description
1 polymer ?
#
loop_
_entity_poly.entity_id
_entity_poly.type
_entity_poly.pdbx_seq_one_letter_code
_entity_poly.pdbx_strand_id
1 'polypeptide(L)'
;MANKVKANFWLDTVLLTLFATTATTGLLLWQVVPGGRDNQGVTWLGLTHSNWNQIHVWAGIGLLIGSVVHLVWHWQWISCIADRIFGKVAQQARLNFWLDTLLFTFFLLVNGSGLLIEFILPSGGFQGGRNPFYNMTFLALARQDWRVLHLWAGLALIIILMVHLALHWHWIACVIRRYTRAVLCRPKECTA
;
A
#
# COMPACT_ATOMS: atom_id res chain seq x y z
N MET A 1 -18.68 -17.09 -14.78
CA MET A 1 -18.36 -15.64 -14.88
C MET A 1 -18.66 -14.86 -13.60
N ALA A 2 -19.84 -15.00 -12.98
CA ALA A 2 -20.20 -14.29 -11.75
C ALA A 2 -19.21 -14.50 -10.56
N ASN A 3 -18.70 -15.74 -10.38
CA ASN A 3 -17.78 -16.04 -9.28
C ASN A 3 -16.41 -15.34 -9.41
N LYS A 4 -15.91 -15.15 -10.65
CA LYS A 4 -14.64 -14.45 -10.90
C LYS A 4 -14.76 -12.95 -10.58
N VAL A 5 -15.86 -12.33 -10.98
CA VAL A 5 -16.13 -10.91 -10.66
C VAL A 5 -16.30 -10.71 -9.15
N LYS A 6 -16.96 -11.63 -8.46
CA LYS A 6 -17.07 -11.63 -6.99
C LYS A 6 -15.70 -11.74 -6.32
N ALA A 7 -14.89 -12.68 -6.77
CA ALA A 7 -13.57 -12.89 -6.18
C ALA A 7 -12.65 -11.68 -6.35
N ASN A 8 -12.63 -11.07 -7.55
CA ASN A 8 -11.85 -9.85 -7.81
C ASN A 8 -12.31 -8.70 -6.89
N PHE A 9 -13.63 -8.48 -6.79
CA PHE A 9 -14.17 -7.42 -5.92
C PHE A 9 -13.76 -7.61 -4.45
N TRP A 10 -13.85 -8.84 -3.93
CA TRP A 10 -13.45 -9.14 -2.56
C TRP A 10 -11.95 -9.02 -2.35
N LEU A 11 -11.13 -9.46 -3.31
CA LEU A 11 -9.68 -9.30 -3.24
C LEU A 11 -9.32 -7.82 -3.12
N ASP A 12 -9.86 -6.96 -3.99
CA ASP A 12 -9.57 -5.52 -3.98
C ASP A 12 -10.09 -4.85 -2.70
N THR A 13 -11.24 -5.29 -2.17
CA THR A 13 -11.79 -4.82 -0.90
C THR A 13 -10.88 -5.18 0.27
N VAL A 14 -10.34 -6.40 0.29
CA VAL A 14 -9.37 -6.84 1.31
C VAL A 14 -8.08 -6.03 1.20
N LEU A 15 -7.55 -5.81 0.00
CA LEU A 15 -6.35 -4.99 -0.20
C LEU A 15 -6.55 -3.56 0.29
N LEU A 16 -7.69 -2.94 -0.05
CA LEU A 16 -8.00 -1.59 0.40
C LEU A 16 -8.11 -1.51 1.93
N THR A 17 -8.70 -2.53 2.57
CA THR A 17 -8.84 -2.60 4.03
C THR A 17 -7.47 -2.78 4.72
N LEU A 18 -6.62 -3.64 4.18
CA LEU A 18 -5.25 -3.85 4.66
C LEU A 18 -4.41 -2.59 4.48
N PHE A 19 -4.54 -1.90 3.35
CA PHE A 19 -3.89 -0.60 3.12
C PHE A 19 -4.37 0.44 4.14
N ALA A 20 -5.67 0.59 4.34
CA ALA A 20 -6.22 1.55 5.30
C ALA A 20 -5.74 1.27 6.73
N THR A 21 -5.68 -0.01 7.12
CA THR A 21 -5.15 -0.44 8.43
C THR A 21 -3.68 -0.08 8.55
N THR A 22 -2.87 -0.41 7.54
CA THR A 22 -1.42 -0.12 7.51
C THR A 22 -1.15 1.38 7.53
N ALA A 23 -1.86 2.17 6.73
CA ALA A 23 -1.72 3.63 6.67
C ALA A 23 -2.12 4.28 7.99
N THR A 24 -3.26 3.88 8.57
CA THR A 24 -3.74 4.44 9.85
C THR A 24 -2.77 4.11 10.98
N THR A 25 -2.33 2.85 11.08
CA THR A 25 -1.36 2.45 12.12
C THR A 25 0.01 3.11 11.92
N GLY A 26 0.45 3.33 10.68
CA GLY A 26 1.67 4.07 10.38
C GLY A 26 1.60 5.53 10.82
N LEU A 27 0.48 6.21 10.54
CA LEU A 27 0.25 7.58 11.01
C LEU A 27 0.14 7.66 12.54
N LEU A 28 -0.49 6.68 13.18
CA LEU A 28 -0.55 6.58 14.64
C LEU A 28 0.84 6.41 15.27
N LEU A 29 1.68 5.55 14.70
CA LEU A 29 3.07 5.35 15.13
C LEU A 29 3.92 6.62 14.93
N TRP A 30 3.62 7.42 13.90
CA TRP A 30 4.33 8.67 13.64
C TRP A 30 3.87 9.81 14.57
N GLN A 31 2.57 9.95 14.84
CA GLN A 31 2.01 11.14 15.50
C GLN A 31 1.62 10.93 16.97
N VAL A 32 1.10 9.75 17.32
CA VAL A 32 0.42 9.53 18.61
C VAL A 32 1.27 8.70 19.56
N VAL A 33 1.85 7.61 19.07
CA VAL A 33 2.67 6.70 19.86
C VAL A 33 4.06 6.60 19.24
N PRO A 34 4.90 7.65 19.32
CA PRO A 34 6.22 7.66 18.71
C PRO A 34 7.17 6.70 19.43
N GLY A 35 7.96 5.95 18.67
CA GLY A 35 8.99 5.06 19.24
C GLY A 35 10.18 5.84 19.79
N GLY A 36 10.73 5.41 20.92
CA GLY A 36 11.90 6.06 21.51
C GLY A 36 12.10 5.65 22.97
N ARG A 37 13.30 5.89 23.50
CA ARG A 37 13.61 5.60 24.91
C ARG A 37 12.71 6.39 25.86
N ASP A 38 12.44 7.64 25.53
CA ASP A 38 11.64 8.54 26.37
C ASP A 38 10.12 8.27 26.24
N ASN A 39 9.72 7.51 25.22
CA ASN A 39 8.32 7.26 24.88
C ASN A 39 7.86 5.82 25.22
N GLN A 40 8.65 5.05 25.98
CA GLN A 40 8.33 3.64 26.27
C GLN A 40 7.04 3.43 27.08
N GLY A 41 6.53 4.48 27.75
CA GLY A 41 5.26 4.45 28.48
C GLY A 41 4.07 5.02 27.70
N VAL A 42 4.27 5.59 26.51
CA VAL A 42 3.16 6.14 25.72
C VAL A 42 2.32 5.00 25.17
N THR A 43 1.03 5.02 25.47
CA THR A 43 0.07 4.03 25.00
C THR A 43 -1.12 4.72 24.34
N TRP A 44 -1.72 4.04 23.38
CA TRP A 44 -2.99 4.44 22.77
C TRP A 44 -3.93 3.24 22.77
N LEU A 45 -5.13 3.40 23.31
CA LEU A 45 -6.09 2.31 23.56
C LEU A 45 -5.49 1.16 24.39
N GLY A 46 -4.59 1.47 25.33
CA GLY A 46 -3.89 0.48 26.16
C GLY A 46 -2.82 -0.33 25.42
N LEU A 47 -2.56 -0.04 24.14
CA LEU A 47 -1.53 -0.70 23.34
C LEU A 47 -0.27 0.16 23.26
N THR A 48 0.89 -0.48 23.37
CA THR A 48 2.22 0.16 23.28
C THR A 48 2.64 0.41 21.83
N HIS A 49 3.69 1.19 21.62
CA HIS A 49 4.34 1.32 20.30
C HIS A 49 4.62 -0.05 19.66
N SER A 50 5.12 -1.01 20.45
CA SER A 50 5.46 -2.34 19.92
C SER A 50 4.23 -3.08 19.40
N ASN A 51 3.09 -2.98 20.09
CA ASN A 51 1.85 -3.63 19.66
C ASN A 51 1.31 -3.00 18.37
N TRP A 52 1.30 -1.66 18.30
CA TRP A 52 0.91 -0.95 17.08
C TRP A 52 1.85 -1.23 15.91
N ASN A 53 3.16 -1.33 16.17
CA ASN A 53 4.15 -1.72 15.15
C ASN A 53 3.88 -3.12 14.61
N GLN A 54 3.55 -4.08 15.47
CA GLN A 54 3.18 -5.43 15.02
C GLN A 54 1.96 -5.40 14.09
N ILE A 55 0.90 -4.66 14.45
CA ILE A 55 -0.29 -4.53 13.60
C ILE A 55 0.11 -3.92 12.25
N HIS A 56 0.92 -2.85 12.26
CA HIS A 56 1.39 -2.17 11.06
C HIS A 56 2.19 -3.11 10.13
N VAL A 57 3.18 -3.83 10.68
CA VAL A 57 4.04 -4.74 9.93
C VAL A 57 3.24 -5.92 9.38
N TRP A 58 2.42 -6.58 10.19
CA TRP A 58 1.65 -7.74 9.73
C TRP A 58 0.57 -7.37 8.71
N ALA A 59 -0.11 -6.23 8.88
CA ALA A 59 -1.02 -5.71 7.87
C ALA A 59 -0.27 -5.38 6.55
N GLY A 60 0.93 -4.81 6.64
CA GLY A 60 1.80 -4.53 5.50
C GLY A 60 2.25 -5.80 4.76
N ILE A 61 2.67 -6.84 5.49
CA ILE A 61 3.04 -8.14 4.90
C ILE A 61 1.83 -8.79 4.21
N GLY A 62 0.66 -8.77 4.86
CA GLY A 62 -0.58 -9.27 4.28
C GLY A 62 -0.93 -8.51 2.99
N LEU A 63 -0.76 -7.20 2.99
CA LEU A 63 -0.95 -6.36 1.81
C LEU A 63 0.04 -6.72 0.70
N LEU A 64 1.33 -6.91 1.01
CA LEU A 64 2.36 -7.32 0.05
C LEU A 64 2.00 -8.65 -0.63
N ILE A 65 1.67 -9.67 0.16
CA ILE A 65 1.27 -10.98 -0.36
C ILE A 65 0.00 -10.87 -1.20
N GLY A 66 -1.01 -10.14 -0.70
CA GLY A 66 -2.26 -9.93 -1.42
C GLY A 66 -2.06 -9.19 -2.75
N SER A 67 -1.18 -8.19 -2.79
CA SER A 67 -0.84 -7.46 -4.02
C SER A 67 -0.13 -8.36 -5.03
N VAL A 68 0.75 -9.27 -4.59
CA VAL A 68 1.34 -10.29 -5.48
C VAL A 68 0.25 -11.19 -6.07
N VAL A 69 -0.69 -11.66 -5.24
CA VAL A 69 -1.84 -12.45 -5.72
C VAL A 69 -2.67 -11.67 -6.73
N HIS A 70 -2.96 -10.40 -6.46
CA HIS A 70 -3.67 -9.52 -7.38
C HIS A 70 -2.95 -9.38 -8.73
N LEU A 71 -1.64 -9.12 -8.73
CA LEU A 71 -0.87 -9.02 -9.97
C LEU A 71 -0.86 -10.33 -10.76
N VAL A 72 -0.68 -11.47 -10.10
CA VAL A 72 -0.71 -12.78 -10.75
C VAL A 72 -2.09 -13.07 -11.35
N TRP A 73 -3.17 -12.76 -10.64
CA TRP A 73 -4.53 -12.97 -11.14
C TRP A 73 -4.83 -12.07 -12.36
N HIS A 74 -4.33 -10.84 -12.34
CA HIS A 74 -4.56 -9.87 -13.40
C HIS A 74 -3.50 -9.89 -14.51
N TRP A 75 -2.51 -10.78 -14.45
CA TRP A 75 -1.36 -10.82 -15.35
C TRP A 75 -1.72 -10.83 -16.84
N GLN A 76 -2.69 -11.65 -17.26
CA GLN A 76 -3.14 -11.71 -18.66
C GLN A 76 -3.67 -10.37 -19.17
N TRP A 77 -4.39 -9.64 -18.32
CA TRP A 77 -4.92 -8.32 -18.65
C TRP A 77 -3.80 -7.27 -18.70
N ILE A 78 -2.86 -7.32 -17.76
CA ILE A 78 -1.70 -6.42 -17.70
C ILE A 78 -0.86 -6.56 -18.99
N SER A 79 -0.51 -7.78 -19.40
CA SER A 79 0.25 -8.01 -20.65
C SER A 79 -0.48 -7.47 -21.87
N CYS A 80 -1.79 -7.70 -21.97
CA CYS A 80 -2.60 -7.19 -23.09
C CYS A 80 -2.63 -5.64 -23.16
N ILE A 81 -2.66 -4.96 -22.01
CA ILE A 81 -2.61 -3.49 -21.97
C ILE A 81 -1.22 -2.97 -22.30
N ALA A 82 -0.17 -3.62 -21.81
CA ALA A 82 1.21 -3.24 -22.10
C ALA A 82 1.47 -3.22 -23.62
N ASP A 83 0.96 -4.20 -24.36
CA ASP A 83 1.10 -4.24 -25.82
C ASP A 83 0.36 -3.08 -26.52
N ARG A 84 -0.77 -2.66 -25.97
CA ARG A 84 -1.62 -1.61 -26.56
C ARG A 84 -1.10 -0.20 -26.28
N ILE A 85 -0.25 -0.01 -25.28
CA ILE A 85 0.16 1.33 -24.85
C ILE A 85 1.07 2.04 -25.85
N PHE A 86 1.83 1.27 -26.63
CA PHE A 86 2.68 1.78 -27.71
C PHE A 86 1.88 2.22 -28.94
N GLY A 87 0.56 1.96 -28.98
CA GLY A 87 -0.35 2.42 -30.01
C GLY A 87 -1.04 3.76 -29.72
N LYS A 88 -2.03 4.11 -30.56
CA LYS A 88 -2.93 5.24 -30.34
C LYS A 88 -4.00 4.87 -29.31
N VAL A 89 -3.73 5.17 -28.04
CA VAL A 89 -4.70 5.01 -26.93
C VAL A 89 -5.24 6.36 -26.48
N ALA A 90 -6.46 6.37 -25.94
CA ALA A 90 -7.06 7.57 -25.36
C ALA A 90 -6.17 8.15 -24.23
N GLN A 91 -6.11 9.47 -24.13
CA GLN A 91 -5.29 10.16 -23.12
C GLN A 91 -5.62 9.72 -21.69
N GLN A 92 -6.90 9.47 -21.39
CA GLN A 92 -7.34 8.97 -20.08
C GLN A 92 -6.72 7.59 -19.75
N ALA A 93 -6.62 6.69 -20.73
CA ALA A 93 -5.99 5.38 -20.52
C ALA A 93 -4.48 5.51 -20.24
N ARG A 94 -3.80 6.46 -20.90
CA ARG A 94 -2.39 6.77 -20.61
C ARG A 94 -2.20 7.32 -19.21
N LEU A 95 -3.06 8.23 -18.77
CA LEU A 95 -2.99 8.80 -17.42
C LEU A 95 -3.20 7.74 -16.35
N ASN A 96 -4.20 6.86 -16.52
CA ASN A 96 -4.44 5.76 -15.58
C ASN A 96 -3.25 4.81 -15.50
N PHE A 97 -2.65 4.45 -16.64
CA PHE A 97 -1.46 3.59 -16.65
C PHE A 97 -0.29 4.19 -15.88
N TRP A 98 0.02 5.48 -16.08
CA TRP A 98 1.10 6.14 -15.35
C TRP A 98 0.79 6.27 -13.87
N LEU A 99 -0.46 6.55 -13.51
CA LEU A 99 -0.89 6.59 -12.11
C LEU A 99 -0.73 5.22 -11.43
N ASP A 100 -1.13 4.14 -12.09
CA ASP A 100 -1.01 2.78 -11.56
C ASP A 100 0.47 2.35 -11.45
N THR A 101 1.30 2.76 -12.42
CA THR A 101 2.75 2.54 -12.39
C THR A 101 3.40 3.28 -11.20
N LEU A 102 2.99 4.52 -10.97
CA LEU A 102 3.47 5.33 -9.85
C LEU A 102 3.02 4.71 -8.52
N LEU A 103 1.76 4.30 -8.41
CA LEU A 103 1.22 3.61 -7.25
C LEU A 103 2.03 2.35 -6.92
N PHE A 104 2.31 1.51 -7.93
CA PHE A 104 3.11 0.30 -7.76
C PHE A 104 4.56 0.60 -7.35
N THR A 105 5.18 1.63 -7.92
CA THR A 105 6.56 2.01 -7.58
C THR A 105 6.66 2.47 -6.13
N PHE A 106 5.77 3.37 -5.69
CA PHE A 106 5.75 3.81 -4.30
C PHE A 106 5.39 2.67 -3.34
N PHE A 107 4.52 1.75 -3.76
CA PHE A 107 4.23 0.55 -2.99
C PHE A 107 5.48 -0.31 -2.75
N LEU A 108 6.32 -0.52 -3.77
CA LEU A 108 7.59 -1.23 -3.63
C LEU A 108 8.58 -0.47 -2.73
N LEU A 109 8.67 0.86 -2.85
CA LEU A 109 9.54 1.67 -2.01
C LEU A 109 9.17 1.58 -0.53
N VAL A 110 7.87 1.67 -0.21
CA VAL A 110 7.36 1.57 1.17
C VAL A 110 7.59 0.17 1.74
N ASN A 111 7.26 -0.89 1.00
CA ASN A 111 7.47 -2.27 1.46
C ASN A 111 8.96 -2.59 1.61
N GLY A 112 9.78 -2.24 0.61
CA GLY A 112 11.22 -2.48 0.63
C GLY A 112 11.91 -1.76 1.80
N SER A 113 11.62 -0.47 1.98
CA SER A 113 12.15 0.30 3.12
C SER A 113 11.62 -0.21 4.47
N GLY A 114 10.34 -0.57 4.58
CA GLY A 114 9.74 -1.07 5.81
C GLY A 114 10.34 -2.41 6.26
N LEU A 115 10.44 -3.37 5.34
CA LEU A 115 11.07 -4.67 5.60
C LEU A 115 12.55 -4.51 5.96
N LEU A 116 13.27 -3.60 5.28
CA LEU A 116 14.66 -3.30 5.60
C LEU A 116 14.82 -2.73 7.02
N ILE A 117 13.95 -1.80 7.45
CA ILE A 117 13.99 -1.19 8.78
C ILE A 117 13.66 -2.17 9.90
N GLU A 118 12.72 -3.10 9.65
CA GLU A 118 12.23 -4.05 10.66
C GLU A 118 13.14 -5.28 10.79
N PHE A 119 13.59 -5.85 9.67
CA PHE A 119 14.26 -7.16 9.67
C PHE A 119 15.77 -7.11 9.43
N ILE A 120 16.30 -6.04 8.83
CA ILE A 120 17.71 -5.98 8.42
C ILE A 120 18.49 -4.95 9.24
N LEU A 121 17.96 -3.73 9.40
CA LEU A 121 18.62 -2.65 10.11
C LEU A 121 18.27 -2.68 11.60
N PRO A 122 19.21 -3.06 12.48
CA PRO A 122 18.94 -3.28 13.88
C PRO A 122 18.60 -1.96 14.57
N SER A 123 17.76 -2.05 15.59
CA SER A 123 17.40 -0.92 16.44
C SER A 123 18.11 -1.00 17.79
N GLY A 124 18.22 0.14 18.48
CA GLY A 124 18.90 0.28 19.76
C GLY A 124 20.42 0.40 19.59
N GLY A 125 21.03 1.40 20.25
CA GLY A 125 22.47 1.72 20.23
C GLY A 125 22.72 3.22 20.28
N PHE A 126 23.97 3.67 20.41
CA PHE A 126 24.38 4.58 21.50
C PHE A 126 23.49 5.83 21.75
N GLN A 127 23.19 6.02 23.04
CA GLN A 127 22.11 6.78 23.71
C GLN A 127 20.68 6.19 23.65
N GLY A 128 20.54 4.96 23.15
CA GLY A 128 19.35 4.11 23.40
C GLY A 128 19.59 2.61 23.56
N GLY A 129 20.83 2.10 23.62
CA GLY A 129 21.06 0.65 23.79
C GLY A 129 22.53 0.19 23.78
N ARG A 130 22.71 -1.13 23.98
CA ARG A 130 23.99 -1.87 24.00
C ARG A 130 24.35 -2.52 22.64
N ASN A 131 23.55 -2.33 21.61
CA ASN A 131 23.77 -3.03 20.34
C ASN A 131 24.94 -2.36 19.57
N PRO A 132 26.04 -3.11 19.31
CA PRO A 132 27.24 -2.59 18.65
C PRO A 132 27.02 -2.33 17.16
N PHE A 133 25.97 -2.89 16.57
CA PHE A 133 25.63 -2.77 15.15
C PHE A 133 24.67 -1.61 14.85
N TYR A 134 24.51 -0.66 15.77
CA TYR A 134 23.57 0.46 15.62
C TYR A 134 23.89 1.41 14.46
N ASN A 135 25.15 1.43 14.02
CA ASN A 135 25.63 2.24 12.91
C ASN A 135 25.71 1.45 11.59
N MET A 136 25.03 0.29 11.51
CA MET A 136 24.93 -0.41 10.23
C MET A 136 24.15 0.43 9.22
N THR A 137 24.73 0.56 8.03
CA THR A 137 24.14 1.27 6.90
C THR A 137 23.80 0.28 5.79
N PHE A 138 22.75 0.57 5.03
CA PHE A 138 22.42 -0.15 3.79
C PHE A 138 22.33 0.86 2.65
N LEU A 139 23.03 0.58 1.53
CA LEU A 139 23.21 1.52 0.41
C LEU A 139 23.71 2.91 0.85
N ALA A 140 24.68 2.92 1.78
CA ALA A 140 25.24 4.14 2.39
C ALA A 140 24.23 5.03 3.16
N LEU A 141 23.02 4.53 3.41
CA LEU A 141 22.00 5.22 4.21
C LEU A 141 21.85 4.56 5.58
N ALA A 142 21.70 5.38 6.62
CA ALA A 142 21.46 4.91 7.98
C ALA A 142 19.98 4.52 8.16
N ARG A 143 19.67 3.79 9.24
CA ARG A 143 18.30 3.39 9.57
C ARG A 143 17.33 4.57 9.66
N GLN A 144 17.80 5.73 10.13
CA GLN A 144 16.97 6.93 10.22
C GLN A 144 16.63 7.50 8.83
N ASP A 145 17.57 7.46 7.89
CA ASP A 145 17.32 7.92 6.51
C ASP A 145 16.30 7.02 5.82
N TRP A 146 16.40 5.70 6.02
CA TRP A 146 15.40 4.74 5.55
C TRP A 146 14.02 4.98 6.16
N ARG A 147 13.94 5.36 7.44
CA ARG A 147 12.66 5.75 8.09
C ARG A 147 12.06 7.01 7.48
N VAL A 148 12.88 8.01 7.18
CA VAL A 148 12.44 9.24 6.50
C VAL A 148 11.92 8.88 5.11
N LEU A 149 12.66 8.07 4.34
CA LEU A 149 12.24 7.59 3.03
C LEU A 149 10.91 6.83 3.12
N HIS A 150 10.77 5.90 4.06
CA HIS A 150 9.55 5.12 4.28
C HIS A 150 8.34 6.02 4.58
N LEU A 151 8.52 7.02 5.46
CA LEU A 151 7.46 7.97 5.82
C LEU A 151 7.00 8.77 4.60
N TRP A 152 7.92 9.43 3.90
CA TRP A 152 7.56 10.28 2.75
C TRP A 152 7.01 9.46 1.58
N ALA A 153 7.58 8.28 1.31
CA ALA A 153 7.02 7.36 0.31
C ALA A 153 5.63 6.88 0.72
N GLY A 154 5.38 6.62 2.01
CA GLY A 154 4.07 6.24 2.53
C GLY A 154 3.02 7.34 2.37
N LEU A 155 3.37 8.59 2.71
CA LEU A 155 2.48 9.74 2.52
C LEU A 155 2.15 9.96 1.04
N ALA A 156 3.15 9.87 0.16
CA ALA A 156 2.94 9.95 -1.28
C ALA A 156 2.02 8.82 -1.78
N LEU A 157 2.24 7.59 -1.31
CA LEU A 157 1.42 6.43 -1.67
C LEU A 157 -0.05 6.61 -1.26
N ILE A 158 -0.31 7.16 -0.07
CA ILE A 158 -1.67 7.48 0.39
C ILE A 158 -2.33 8.50 -0.56
N ILE A 159 -1.62 9.57 -0.93
CA ILE A 159 -2.12 10.59 -1.85
C ILE A 159 -2.43 10.00 -3.24
N ILE A 160 -1.49 9.22 -3.79
CA ILE A 160 -1.65 8.59 -5.10
C ILE A 160 -2.86 7.63 -5.10
N LEU A 161 -3.03 6.83 -4.04
CA LEU A 161 -4.17 5.93 -3.91
C LEU A 161 -5.49 6.70 -3.82
N MET A 162 -5.54 7.81 -3.08
CA MET A 162 -6.74 8.65 -3.02
C MET A 162 -7.12 9.20 -4.41
N VAL A 163 -6.13 9.65 -5.19
CA VAL A 163 -6.36 10.10 -6.58
C VAL A 163 -6.86 8.95 -7.45
N HIS A 164 -6.24 7.76 -7.34
CA HIS A 164 -6.68 6.56 -8.05
C HIS A 164 -8.16 6.23 -7.72
N LEU A 165 -8.52 6.18 -6.45
CA LEU A 165 -9.91 5.91 -6.03
C LEU A 165 -10.88 6.98 -6.52
N ALA A 166 -10.49 8.26 -6.51
CA ALA A 166 -11.32 9.35 -7.00
C ALA A 166 -11.60 9.24 -8.52
N LEU A 167 -10.59 8.90 -9.32
CA LEU A 167 -10.75 8.69 -10.76
C LEU A 167 -11.65 7.50 -11.08
N HIS A 168 -11.60 6.46 -10.25
CA HIS A 168 -12.40 5.24 -10.42
C HIS A 168 -13.74 5.26 -9.68
N TRP A 169 -14.08 6.34 -8.96
CA TRP A 169 -15.25 6.40 -8.08
C TRP A 169 -16.58 6.08 -8.77
N HIS A 170 -16.79 6.61 -9.98
CA HIS A 170 -18.02 6.36 -10.73
C HIS A 170 -18.21 4.87 -11.05
N TRP A 171 -17.13 4.18 -11.43
CA TRP A 171 -17.14 2.75 -11.69
C TRP A 171 -17.38 1.95 -10.40
N ILE A 172 -16.69 2.31 -9.30
CA ILE A 172 -16.86 1.66 -7.99
C ILE A 172 -18.31 1.77 -7.53
N ALA A 173 -18.90 2.98 -7.57
CA ALA A 173 -20.30 3.20 -7.18
C ALA A 173 -21.27 2.38 -8.04
N CYS A 174 -21.01 2.25 -9.34
CA CYS A 174 -21.78 1.43 -10.26
C CYS A 174 -21.69 -0.07 -9.92
N VAL A 175 -20.50 -0.58 -9.61
CA VAL A 175 -20.28 -1.98 -9.19
C VAL A 175 -20.98 -2.26 -7.85
N ILE A 176 -20.84 -1.39 -6.85
CA ILE A 176 -21.49 -1.53 -5.54
C ILE A 176 -23.02 -1.52 -5.69
N ARG A 177 -23.56 -0.62 -6.51
CA ARG A 177 -24.99 -0.59 -6.83
C ARG A 177 -25.46 -1.86 -7.51
N ARG A 178 -24.68 -2.45 -8.41
CA ARG A 178 -25.01 -3.71 -9.09
C ARG A 178 -25.05 -4.91 -8.13
N TYR A 179 -24.23 -4.89 -7.08
CA TYR A 179 -24.26 -5.90 -6.01
C TYR A 179 -25.43 -5.72 -5.04
N THR A 180 -25.83 -4.47 -4.76
CA THR A 180 -26.94 -4.16 -3.85
C THR A 180 -28.30 -4.12 -4.54
N ARG A 181 -28.33 -3.91 -5.86
CA ARG A 181 -29.51 -3.93 -6.73
C ARG A 181 -29.11 -4.63 -8.04
N ALA A 182 -29.63 -5.83 -8.27
CA ALA A 182 -29.25 -6.70 -9.39
C ALA A 182 -29.58 -6.17 -10.81
N VAL A 183 -29.90 -4.89 -11.01
CA VAL A 183 -30.29 -4.32 -12.30
C VAL A 183 -29.73 -2.90 -12.40
N LEU A 184 -29.14 -2.53 -13.54
CA LEU A 184 -28.93 -1.16 -14.10
C LEU A 184 -27.51 -0.68 -14.43
N CYS A 185 -26.43 -1.42 -14.18
CA CYS A 185 -25.11 -1.03 -14.70
C CYS A 185 -24.74 -1.82 -15.95
N ARG A 186 -25.21 -1.38 -17.13
CA ARG A 186 -24.54 -1.71 -18.40
C ARG A 186 -23.20 -0.96 -18.41
N PRO A 187 -22.05 -1.64 -18.51
CA PRO A 187 -20.85 -0.98 -19.01
C PRO A 187 -21.20 -0.39 -20.37
N LYS A 188 -20.66 0.78 -20.71
CA LYS A 188 -20.57 1.15 -22.13
C LYS A 188 -19.66 0.09 -22.75
N GLU A 189 -20.27 -0.90 -23.38
CA GLU A 189 -19.58 -1.86 -24.23
C GLU A 189 -18.79 -1.03 -25.24
N CYS A 190 -17.48 -1.23 -25.28
CA CYS A 190 -16.74 -0.88 -26.47
C CYS A 190 -17.28 -1.82 -27.55
N THR A 191 -18.23 -1.32 -28.32
CA THR A 191 -18.64 -1.92 -29.58
C THR A 191 -17.40 -1.98 -30.47
N ALA A 192 -17.07 -3.19 -30.90
CA ALA A 192 -16.18 -3.43 -32.03
C ALA A 192 -16.73 -2.75 -33.28
#